data_AF-A0A919FUU3-F1
#
_entry.id   AF-A0A919FUU3-F1
#
_cell.length_a   1.000
_cell.length_b   1.000
_cell.length_c   1.000
_cell.angle_alpha   90.00
_cell.angle_beta   90.00
_cell.angle_gamma   90.00
#
_symmetry.space_group_name_H-M   'P 1'
#
loop_
_entity.id
_entity.type
_entity.pdbx_description
1 polymer ?
#
loop_
_entity_poly.entity_id
_entity_poly.type
_entity_poly.pdbx_seq_one_letter_code
_entity_poly.pdbx_strand_id
1 'polypeptide(L)'
;MSRFNVRRARPAPVSPVTTTGRPAVNHEGGTGFLRDEKSELFLLAVANLVGVDTFYEKGGERDDRYTALVRRLAVADPEWTLGLLRWLRYGARLRTAALVGAAEFTRARLDAGAPGFSRQVVDAVLQRADEPGELLAYWTSKYGRALPKPLKRGVADAVRRLYDGRALLKYDTASKGFRFGDVLELTHPSPDPAKPWQGALFTYALDRRHHPEDAVPPAADRLLTANRELLALPVAERRAAVRAQGGAERLAAAGVTWEALAGWLQGPPDAAVWEAVVPSMGPMALVRNLRNFDRAGVSDEVAATVAARIRDKGEVARSKQFPFRYWAAYKHAPSLRWAEALEKALALSLANVPALPGRTLILVDRSPSMFPGYGYSTPNRSDIPLAEQAAVFGAALALRAEAPTLVQFGMRSEVLPVPRGGSVLRLIERFGEIEGTDIPSAVKRHFAGHDRVVVVTDEQTRAGWLPSNCHGHWGGMPETRIDDLVPADVPVYMWNMAGYRAGATTSGSANRHTFGGLTDAAFGLIPLLEAGVDAGWPWEAQRRG
;
A
#
# COMPACT_ATOMS: atom_id res chain seq x y z
N MET A 1 35.40 28.42 -30.06
CA MET A 1 35.35 27.73 -28.76
C MET A 1 34.27 28.36 -27.90
N SER A 2 33.21 27.63 -27.59
CA SER A 2 32.08 28.13 -26.80
C SER A 2 32.51 28.32 -25.33
N ARG A 3 32.40 29.56 -24.82
CA ARG A 3 32.76 29.96 -23.45
C ARG A 3 31.79 29.47 -22.38
N PHE A 4 30.69 28.80 -22.74
CA PHE A 4 29.57 28.50 -21.83
C PHE A 4 29.25 27.01 -21.69
N ASN A 5 30.05 26.11 -22.29
CA ASN A 5 29.79 24.68 -22.19
C ASN A 5 30.44 24.09 -20.93
N VAL A 6 29.79 24.26 -19.77
CA VAL A 6 30.23 23.67 -18.50
C VAL A 6 29.78 22.21 -18.46
N ARG A 7 30.74 21.27 -18.43
CA ARG A 7 30.54 19.80 -18.47
C ARG A 7 29.65 19.21 -17.36
N ARG A 8 29.14 20.03 -16.42
CA ARG A 8 28.34 19.65 -15.24
C ARG A 8 26.89 20.18 -15.25
N ALA A 9 26.47 20.99 -16.21
CA ALA A 9 25.08 21.45 -16.28
C ALA A 9 24.16 20.32 -16.78
N ARG A 10 23.60 19.54 -15.86
CA ARG A 10 22.46 18.64 -16.17
C ARG A 10 21.17 19.47 -16.13
N PRO A 11 20.18 19.18 -17.01
CA PRO A 11 18.86 19.80 -16.88
C PRO A 11 18.33 19.53 -15.48
N ALA A 12 17.76 20.54 -14.82
CA ALA A 12 17.11 20.37 -13.53
C ALA A 12 15.75 19.69 -13.78
N PRO A 13 15.61 18.39 -13.45
CA PRO A 13 14.39 17.65 -13.74
C PRO A 13 13.24 18.19 -12.87
N VAL A 14 12.01 18.04 -13.35
CA VAL A 14 10.81 18.30 -12.53
C VAL A 14 10.22 17.01 -11.98
N SER A 15 9.59 17.11 -10.81
CA SER A 15 8.81 16.02 -10.20
C SER A 15 7.36 16.46 -10.02
N PRO A 16 6.38 15.53 -10.08
CA PRO A 16 4.98 15.91 -10.21
C PRO A 16 4.37 16.49 -8.93
N VAL A 17 4.95 16.17 -7.76
CA VAL A 17 4.56 16.74 -6.47
C VAL A 17 5.22 18.10 -6.31
N THR A 18 4.42 19.17 -6.29
CA THR A 18 4.90 20.54 -6.20
C THR A 18 4.35 21.31 -5.00
N THR A 19 5.11 22.32 -4.59
CA THR A 19 4.67 23.33 -3.63
C THR A 19 4.35 24.64 -4.32
N THR A 20 3.34 25.35 -3.83
CA THR A 20 2.94 26.70 -4.33
C THR A 20 3.91 27.81 -3.93
N GLY A 21 4.91 27.52 -3.10
CA GLY A 21 5.83 28.52 -2.53
C GLY A 21 5.23 29.38 -1.41
N ARG A 22 3.91 29.32 -1.19
CA ARG A 22 3.24 30.03 -0.08
C ARG A 22 3.62 29.38 1.26
N PRO A 23 4.12 30.17 2.24
CA PRO A 23 4.41 29.66 3.57
C PRO A 23 3.16 29.07 4.23
N ALA A 24 3.37 28.03 5.03
CA ALA A 24 2.39 27.37 5.88
C ALA A 24 3.03 27.04 7.23
N VAL A 25 2.21 26.72 8.20
CA VAL A 25 2.65 26.20 9.50
C VAL A 25 2.17 24.76 9.59
N ASN A 26 3.05 23.85 10.01
CA ASN A 26 2.68 22.45 10.25
C ASN A 26 1.98 22.31 11.62
N HIS A 27 1.61 21.09 12.01
CA HIS A 27 0.85 20.89 13.24
C HIS A 27 1.65 21.16 14.52
N GLU A 28 2.98 21.12 14.43
CA GLU A 28 3.92 21.39 15.53
C GLU A 28 4.47 22.83 15.49
N GLY A 29 3.84 23.72 14.72
CA GLY A 29 4.21 25.13 14.65
C GLY A 29 5.39 25.47 13.74
N GLY A 30 6.05 24.47 13.12
CA GLY A 30 7.20 24.66 12.23
C GLY A 30 6.81 25.24 10.87
N THR A 31 7.70 26.05 10.27
CA THR A 31 7.48 26.59 8.92
C THR A 31 7.53 25.49 7.86
N GLY A 32 6.59 25.56 6.93
CA GLY A 32 6.53 24.73 5.73
C GLY A 32 5.93 25.47 4.55
N PHE A 33 5.56 24.73 3.51
CA PHE A 33 5.00 25.27 2.27
C PHE A 33 3.70 24.57 1.88
N LEU A 34 2.72 25.33 1.41
CA LEU A 34 1.49 24.77 0.87
C LEU A 34 1.75 24.05 -0.45
N ARG A 35 1.14 22.88 -0.59
CA ARG A 35 1.11 22.11 -1.84
C ARG A 35 0.03 22.61 -2.79
N ASP A 36 0.21 22.34 -4.08
CA ASP A 36 -0.91 22.46 -5.02
C ASP A 36 -1.95 21.35 -4.75
N GLU A 37 -3.15 21.49 -5.31
CA GLU A 37 -4.27 20.57 -5.02
C GLU A 37 -4.00 19.13 -5.46
N LYS A 38 -3.32 18.95 -6.61
CA LYS A 38 -2.99 17.63 -7.15
C LYS A 38 -1.98 16.91 -6.28
N SER A 39 -0.97 17.65 -5.82
CA SER A 39 0.10 17.20 -4.93
C SER A 39 -0.43 16.88 -3.55
N GLU A 40 -1.28 17.74 -3.00
CA GLU A 40 -1.96 17.48 -1.73
C GLU A 40 -2.85 16.24 -1.84
N LEU A 41 -3.69 16.13 -2.87
CA LEU A 41 -4.56 14.98 -3.06
C LEU A 41 -3.75 13.69 -3.25
N PHE A 42 -2.69 13.70 -4.04
CA PHE A 42 -1.85 12.52 -4.25
C PHE A 42 -1.24 12.02 -2.93
N LEU A 43 -0.58 12.91 -2.17
CA LEU A 43 0.07 12.53 -0.91
C LEU A 43 -0.95 12.12 0.16
N LEU A 44 -2.08 12.81 0.23
CA LEU A 44 -3.18 12.44 1.13
C LEU A 44 -3.74 11.08 0.75
N ALA A 45 -4.02 10.83 -0.53
CA ALA A 45 -4.64 9.60 -0.99
C ALA A 45 -3.79 8.36 -0.73
N VAL A 46 -2.46 8.46 -0.85
CA VAL A 46 -1.55 7.34 -0.55
C VAL A 46 -1.41 7.05 0.94
N ALA A 47 -1.75 8.02 1.80
CA ALA A 47 -1.64 7.93 3.25
C ALA A 47 -3.00 7.94 3.97
N ASN A 48 -4.14 7.92 3.25
CA ASN A 48 -5.46 7.95 3.87
C ASN A 48 -6.04 6.53 4.04
N LEU A 49 -6.32 6.15 5.30
CA LEU A 49 -6.90 4.86 5.65
C LEU A 49 -8.42 4.91 5.91
N VAL A 50 -9.06 6.07 5.69
CA VAL A 50 -10.51 6.33 5.81
C VAL A 50 -11.12 5.97 7.16
N GLY A 51 -11.58 6.98 7.89
CA GLY A 51 -12.16 6.84 9.23
C GLY A 51 -11.14 6.43 10.29
N VAL A 52 -9.85 6.65 10.02
CA VAL A 52 -8.73 6.34 10.91
C VAL A 52 -8.06 7.64 11.29
N ASP A 53 -8.01 7.92 12.59
CA ASP A 53 -7.25 9.05 13.14
C ASP A 53 -5.76 8.90 12.79
N THR A 54 -5.05 10.00 12.66
CA THR A 54 -3.59 10.06 12.56
C THR A 54 -3.05 10.90 13.71
N PHE A 55 -1.72 10.93 13.88
CA PHE A 55 -1.08 11.68 14.98
C PHE A 55 -1.60 13.13 15.13
N TYR A 56 -1.83 13.82 14.02
CA TYR A 56 -2.20 15.23 14.00
C TYR A 56 -3.58 15.57 13.40
N GLU A 57 -4.25 14.61 12.77
CA GLU A 57 -5.57 14.82 12.15
C GLU A 57 -6.54 13.73 12.58
N LYS A 58 -7.77 14.13 12.95
CA LYS A 58 -8.88 13.19 13.17
C LYS A 58 -9.31 12.56 11.84
N GLY A 59 -9.73 11.30 11.87
CA GLY A 59 -10.12 10.55 10.69
C GLY A 59 -11.24 11.21 9.89
N GLY A 60 -12.25 11.76 10.57
CA GLY A 60 -13.34 12.50 9.92
C GLY A 60 -12.88 13.76 9.19
N GLU A 61 -12.07 14.60 9.83
CA GLU A 61 -11.53 15.84 9.24
C GLU A 61 -10.63 15.53 8.03
N ARG A 62 -9.82 14.47 8.14
CA ARG A 62 -8.94 14.00 7.07
C ARG A 62 -9.72 13.44 5.89
N ASP A 63 -10.81 12.72 6.15
CA ASP A 63 -11.72 12.24 5.12
C ASP A 63 -12.47 13.38 4.43
N ASP A 64 -12.92 14.38 5.18
CA ASP A 64 -13.55 15.57 4.62
C ASP A 64 -12.57 16.31 3.69
N ARG A 65 -11.30 16.44 4.08
CA ARG A 65 -10.24 17.01 3.22
C ARG A 65 -10.02 16.18 1.96
N TYR A 66 -9.93 14.86 2.08
CA TYR A 66 -9.77 13.95 0.95
C TYR A 66 -10.93 14.07 -0.03
N THR A 67 -12.17 13.95 0.46
CA THR A 67 -13.37 14.03 -0.37
C THR A 67 -13.51 15.41 -1.01
N ALA A 68 -13.24 16.51 -0.31
CA ALA A 68 -13.28 17.85 -0.88
C ALA A 68 -12.31 18.03 -2.06
N LEU A 69 -11.07 17.57 -1.93
CA LEU A 69 -10.07 17.62 -3.00
C LEU A 69 -10.48 16.75 -4.21
N VAL A 70 -10.95 15.53 -3.96
CA VAL A 70 -11.47 14.64 -5.02
C VAL A 70 -12.62 15.30 -5.75
N ARG A 71 -13.61 15.84 -5.03
CA ARG A 71 -14.79 16.47 -5.63
C ARG A 71 -14.43 17.67 -6.50
N ARG A 72 -13.48 18.51 -6.04
CA ARG A 72 -12.99 19.66 -6.81
C ARG A 72 -12.31 19.22 -8.11
N LEU A 73 -11.35 18.30 -8.01
CA LEU A 73 -10.58 17.82 -9.16
C LEU A 73 -11.42 16.93 -10.08
N ALA A 74 -12.47 16.27 -9.58
CA ALA A 74 -13.42 15.53 -10.39
C ALA A 74 -14.15 16.41 -11.42
N VAL A 75 -14.32 17.70 -11.12
CA VAL A 75 -14.94 18.67 -12.03
C VAL A 75 -13.86 19.41 -12.84
N ALA A 76 -12.81 19.90 -12.17
CA ALA A 76 -11.78 20.72 -12.80
C ALA A 76 -10.81 19.93 -13.71
N ASP A 77 -10.47 18.70 -13.34
CA ASP A 77 -9.56 17.83 -14.10
C ASP A 77 -9.96 16.34 -13.95
N PRO A 78 -11.05 15.92 -14.62
CA PRO A 78 -11.62 14.59 -14.45
C PRO A 78 -10.71 13.47 -14.96
N GLU A 79 -9.94 13.72 -16.03
CA GLU A 79 -9.05 12.71 -16.59
C GLU A 79 -7.88 12.42 -15.65
N TRP A 80 -7.26 13.47 -15.10
CA TRP A 80 -6.20 13.31 -14.11
C TRP A 80 -6.70 12.58 -12.86
N THR A 81 -7.89 12.95 -12.37
CA THR A 81 -8.48 12.34 -11.17
C THR A 81 -8.84 10.86 -11.41
N LEU A 82 -9.34 10.50 -12.59
CA LEU A 82 -9.55 9.10 -12.99
C LEU A 82 -8.22 8.32 -12.98
N GLY A 83 -7.16 8.91 -13.54
CA GLY A 83 -5.82 8.33 -13.55
C GLY A 83 -5.31 8.03 -12.15
N LEU A 84 -5.42 8.99 -11.24
CA LEU A 84 -5.10 8.83 -9.82
C LEU A 84 -5.90 7.69 -9.19
N LEU A 85 -7.23 7.71 -9.27
CA LEU A 85 -8.08 6.72 -8.60
C LEU A 85 -7.84 5.29 -9.12
N ARG A 86 -7.65 5.13 -10.43
CA ARG A 86 -7.26 3.85 -11.03
C ARG A 86 -5.90 3.39 -10.49
N TRP A 87 -4.93 4.29 -10.42
CA TRP A 87 -3.60 3.96 -9.91
C TRP A 87 -3.61 3.62 -8.42
N LEU A 88 -4.39 4.33 -7.60
CA LEU A 88 -4.56 3.97 -6.19
C LEU A 88 -5.00 2.51 -6.08
N ARG A 89 -5.96 2.08 -6.92
CA ARG A 89 -6.43 0.70 -6.89
C ARG A 89 -5.41 -0.30 -7.44
N TYR A 90 -4.87 -0.09 -8.64
CA TYR A 90 -4.06 -1.10 -9.34
C TYR A 90 -2.56 -0.99 -9.04
N GLY A 91 -2.03 0.22 -8.95
CA GLY A 91 -0.63 0.52 -8.67
C GLY A 91 -0.32 0.49 -7.18
N ALA A 92 -0.94 1.40 -6.41
CA ALA A 92 -0.70 1.51 -4.97
C ALA A 92 -1.40 0.42 -4.14
N ARG A 93 -2.36 -0.31 -4.73
CA ARG A 93 -3.16 -1.36 -4.07
C ARG A 93 -3.98 -0.86 -2.87
N LEU A 94 -4.40 0.40 -2.91
CA LEU A 94 -5.25 1.06 -1.92
C LEU A 94 -6.72 0.94 -2.34
N ARG A 95 -7.46 0.09 -1.63
CA ARG A 95 -8.86 -0.21 -1.93
C ARG A 95 -9.79 0.91 -1.46
N THR A 96 -9.81 1.21 -0.17
CA THR A 96 -10.82 2.07 0.44
C THR A 96 -10.80 3.48 -0.13
N ALA A 97 -9.62 4.11 -0.20
CA ALA A 97 -9.46 5.45 -0.77
C ALA A 97 -9.96 5.51 -2.23
N ALA A 98 -9.64 4.50 -3.06
CA ALA A 98 -10.07 4.46 -4.45
C ALA A 98 -11.61 4.35 -4.59
N LEU A 99 -12.26 3.50 -3.79
CA LEU A 99 -13.72 3.33 -3.83
C LEU A 99 -14.45 4.59 -3.36
N VAL A 100 -14.05 5.15 -2.20
CA VAL A 100 -14.59 6.41 -1.68
C VAL A 100 -14.40 7.53 -2.70
N GLY A 101 -13.19 7.65 -3.25
CA GLY A 101 -12.87 8.66 -4.26
C GLY A 101 -13.73 8.53 -5.53
N ALA A 102 -14.01 7.31 -6.01
CA ALA A 102 -14.86 7.11 -7.16
C ALA A 102 -16.34 7.48 -6.93
N ALA A 103 -16.86 7.20 -5.73
CA ALA A 103 -18.19 7.62 -5.33
C ALA A 103 -18.29 9.15 -5.23
N GLU A 104 -17.34 9.80 -4.56
CA GLU A 104 -17.28 11.26 -4.43
C GLU A 104 -17.07 11.97 -5.77
N PHE A 105 -16.20 11.43 -6.63
CA PHE A 105 -16.02 11.88 -8.01
C PHE A 105 -17.35 11.84 -8.77
N THR A 106 -18.06 10.72 -8.68
CA THR A 106 -19.35 10.54 -9.36
C THR A 106 -20.38 11.53 -8.83
N ARG A 107 -20.45 11.73 -7.51
CA ARG A 107 -21.38 12.67 -6.89
C ARG A 107 -21.10 14.11 -7.31
N ALA A 108 -19.84 14.55 -7.25
CA ALA A 108 -19.47 15.92 -7.62
C ALA A 108 -19.81 16.24 -9.08
N ARG A 109 -19.56 15.32 -10.00
CA ARG A 109 -19.91 15.51 -11.41
C ARG A 109 -21.42 15.57 -11.65
N LEU A 110 -22.20 14.77 -10.91
CA LEU A 110 -23.65 14.82 -10.97
C LEU A 110 -24.19 16.16 -10.43
N ASP A 111 -23.67 16.62 -9.29
CA ASP A 111 -24.05 17.90 -8.69
C ASP A 111 -23.71 19.08 -9.62
N ALA A 112 -22.61 18.98 -10.37
CA ALA A 112 -22.19 19.98 -11.36
C ALA A 112 -22.87 19.84 -12.74
N GLY A 113 -23.70 18.83 -12.97
CA GLY A 113 -24.27 18.54 -14.29
C GLY A 113 -23.24 18.17 -15.37
N ALA A 114 -22.04 17.75 -14.97
CA ALA A 114 -20.92 17.51 -15.87
C ALA A 114 -21.00 16.10 -16.53
N PRO A 115 -21.06 15.99 -17.87
CA PRO A 115 -21.21 14.71 -18.55
C PRO A 115 -19.89 13.91 -18.58
N GLY A 116 -19.98 12.59 -18.75
CA GLY A 116 -18.82 11.71 -18.95
C GLY A 116 -18.00 11.40 -17.68
N PHE A 117 -17.02 10.51 -17.84
CA PHE A 117 -16.07 10.01 -16.84
C PHE A 117 -16.63 9.20 -15.66
N SER A 118 -17.82 9.49 -15.13
CA SER A 118 -18.30 8.84 -13.89
C SER A 118 -18.46 7.32 -14.01
N ARG A 119 -18.98 6.82 -15.14
CA ARG A 119 -19.06 5.36 -15.40
C ARG A 119 -17.66 4.73 -15.45
N GLN A 120 -16.73 5.40 -16.13
CA GLN A 120 -15.37 4.94 -16.34
C GLN A 120 -14.57 4.91 -15.03
N VAL A 121 -14.71 5.95 -14.19
CA VAL A 121 -14.08 5.99 -12.85
C VAL A 121 -14.56 4.84 -11.99
N VAL A 122 -15.87 4.59 -11.97
CA VAL A 122 -16.44 3.50 -11.17
C VAL A 122 -15.89 2.14 -11.61
N ASP A 123 -15.89 1.83 -12.90
CA ASP A 123 -15.30 0.56 -13.39
C ASP A 123 -13.78 0.50 -13.12
N ALA A 124 -13.07 1.62 -13.30
CA ALA A 124 -11.61 1.69 -13.18
C ALA A 124 -11.09 1.48 -11.76
N VAL A 125 -11.91 1.63 -10.71
CA VAL A 125 -11.51 1.36 -9.32
C VAL A 125 -11.96 -0.02 -8.81
N LEU A 126 -12.78 -0.75 -9.57
CA LEU A 126 -13.27 -2.07 -9.19
C LEU A 126 -12.34 -3.15 -9.74
N GLN A 127 -11.56 -3.76 -8.84
CA GLN A 127 -10.55 -4.79 -9.14
C GLN A 127 -10.91 -6.15 -8.52
N ARG A 128 -11.63 -6.18 -7.38
CA ARG A 128 -12.07 -7.43 -6.73
C ARG A 128 -13.57 -7.56 -6.73
N ALA A 129 -14.07 -8.79 -6.75
CA ALA A 129 -15.49 -9.06 -6.88
C ALA A 129 -16.33 -8.68 -5.63
N ASP A 130 -15.73 -8.46 -4.47
CA ASP A 130 -16.42 -7.88 -3.30
C ASP A 130 -16.59 -6.34 -3.38
N GLU A 131 -15.79 -5.67 -4.20
CA GLU A 131 -15.75 -4.20 -4.25
C GLU A 131 -16.99 -3.54 -4.85
N PRO A 132 -17.70 -4.14 -5.83
CA PRO A 132 -19.03 -3.68 -6.26
C PRO A 132 -19.99 -3.47 -5.08
N GLY A 133 -20.09 -4.45 -4.18
CA GLY A 133 -20.94 -4.37 -3.00
C GLY A 133 -20.47 -3.31 -2.00
N GLU A 134 -19.15 -3.21 -1.76
CA GLU A 134 -18.61 -2.19 -0.86
C GLU A 134 -18.83 -0.75 -1.38
N LEU A 135 -18.69 -0.52 -2.69
CA LEU A 135 -18.96 0.78 -3.31
C LEU A 135 -20.46 1.16 -3.18
N LEU A 136 -21.37 0.21 -3.43
CA LEU A 136 -22.80 0.42 -3.26
C LEU A 136 -23.19 0.66 -1.80
N ALA A 137 -22.53 -0.03 -0.86
CA ALA A 137 -22.71 0.18 0.56
C ALA A 137 -22.31 1.60 0.98
N TYR A 138 -21.13 2.06 0.54
CA TYR A 138 -20.67 3.43 0.77
C TYR A 138 -21.65 4.46 0.20
N TRP A 139 -22.05 4.30 -1.07
CA TRP A 139 -23.01 5.20 -1.71
C TRP A 139 -24.33 5.25 -0.94
N THR A 140 -24.87 4.08 -0.57
CA THR A 140 -26.15 3.98 0.13
C THR A 140 -26.08 4.64 1.51
N SER A 141 -24.97 4.45 2.23
CA SER A 141 -24.74 5.07 3.53
C SER A 141 -24.64 6.59 3.45
N LYS A 142 -24.06 7.15 2.39
CA LYS A 142 -23.79 8.59 2.28
C LYS A 142 -24.88 9.37 1.56
N TYR A 143 -25.50 8.76 0.54
CA TYR A 143 -26.40 9.42 -0.40
C TYR A 143 -27.78 8.76 -0.50
N GLY A 144 -28.02 7.66 0.21
CA GLY A 144 -29.28 6.92 0.18
C GLY A 144 -29.36 5.89 -0.96
N ARG A 145 -30.50 5.19 -1.02
CA ARG A 145 -30.71 4.02 -1.88
C ARG A 145 -30.84 4.32 -3.37
N ALA A 146 -31.04 5.58 -3.75
CA ALA A 146 -31.19 5.97 -5.15
C ALA A 146 -29.81 5.94 -5.85
N LEU A 147 -29.65 4.97 -6.76
CA LEU A 147 -28.40 4.79 -7.50
C LEU A 147 -28.46 5.53 -8.85
N PRO A 148 -27.54 6.49 -9.11
CA PRO A 148 -27.51 7.18 -10.38
C PRO A 148 -27.04 6.26 -11.51
N LYS A 149 -27.53 6.52 -12.73
CA LYS A 149 -27.25 5.75 -13.94
C LYS A 149 -25.75 5.48 -14.21
N PRO A 150 -24.82 6.46 -14.12
CA PRO A 150 -23.40 6.18 -14.32
C PRO A 150 -22.80 5.22 -13.28
N LEU A 151 -23.23 5.31 -12.01
CA LEU A 151 -22.81 4.38 -10.96
C LEU A 151 -23.29 2.96 -11.26
N LYS A 152 -24.59 2.78 -11.54
CA LYS A 152 -25.17 1.48 -11.91
C LYS A 152 -24.42 0.83 -13.08
N ARG A 153 -24.16 1.61 -14.14
CA ARG A 153 -23.48 1.12 -15.34
C ARG A 153 -22.01 0.80 -15.11
N GLY A 154 -21.29 1.59 -14.32
CA GLY A 154 -19.90 1.30 -14.00
C GLY A 154 -19.75 0.05 -13.14
N VAL A 155 -20.64 -0.14 -12.17
CA VAL A 155 -20.68 -1.38 -11.38
C VAL A 155 -21.05 -2.57 -12.25
N ALA A 156 -22.03 -2.43 -13.15
CA ALA A 156 -22.42 -3.50 -14.06
C ALA A 156 -21.28 -3.96 -14.99
N ASP A 157 -20.48 -3.01 -15.50
CA ASP A 157 -19.28 -3.33 -16.29
C ASP A 157 -18.25 -4.12 -15.48
N ALA A 158 -18.02 -3.71 -14.23
CA ALA A 158 -17.12 -4.42 -13.33
C ALA A 158 -17.64 -5.81 -12.98
N VAL A 159 -18.95 -5.99 -12.75
CA VAL A 159 -19.56 -7.30 -12.49
C VAL A 159 -19.32 -8.26 -13.66
N ARG A 160 -19.54 -7.82 -14.90
CA ARG A 160 -19.24 -8.64 -16.10
C ARG A 160 -17.80 -9.13 -16.12
N ARG A 161 -16.86 -8.27 -15.72
CA ARG A 161 -15.43 -8.58 -15.68
C ARG A 161 -15.05 -9.50 -14.51
N LEU A 162 -15.58 -9.23 -13.32
CA LEU A 162 -15.09 -9.76 -12.04
C LEU A 162 -15.85 -10.98 -11.52
N TYR A 163 -17.11 -11.19 -11.92
CA TYR A 163 -17.92 -12.27 -11.37
C TYR A 163 -17.67 -13.56 -12.17
N ASP A 164 -17.08 -14.52 -11.48
CA ASP A 164 -16.88 -15.92 -11.88
C ASP A 164 -17.17 -16.86 -10.69
N GLY A 165 -17.18 -18.17 -10.92
CA GLY A 165 -17.47 -19.15 -9.87
C GLY A 165 -16.51 -19.07 -8.68
N ARG A 166 -15.22 -18.80 -8.92
CA ARG A 166 -14.21 -18.69 -7.85
C ARG A 166 -14.40 -17.43 -7.02
N ALA A 167 -14.69 -16.32 -7.68
CA ALA A 167 -15.01 -15.06 -7.04
C ALA A 167 -16.25 -15.18 -6.16
N LEU A 168 -17.30 -15.84 -6.65
CA LEU A 168 -18.51 -16.12 -5.89
C LEU A 168 -18.20 -16.91 -4.62
N LEU A 169 -17.48 -18.03 -4.71
CA LEU A 169 -17.13 -18.83 -3.54
C LEU A 169 -16.29 -18.05 -2.50
N LYS A 170 -15.40 -17.18 -2.98
CA LYS A 170 -14.47 -16.46 -2.11
C LYS A 170 -15.08 -15.23 -1.45
N TYR A 171 -15.97 -14.52 -2.14
CA TYR A 171 -16.39 -13.17 -1.76
C TYR A 171 -17.87 -13.04 -1.41
N ASP A 172 -18.74 -13.98 -1.86
CA ASP A 172 -20.17 -13.95 -1.56
C ASP A 172 -20.50 -14.71 -0.26
N THR A 173 -20.18 -14.09 0.88
CA THR A 173 -20.40 -14.67 2.21
C THR A 173 -21.56 -14.01 2.96
N ALA A 174 -22.22 -14.75 3.85
CA ALA A 174 -23.34 -14.26 4.66
C ALA A 174 -22.95 -13.09 5.60
N SER A 175 -21.65 -12.91 5.88
CA SER A 175 -21.13 -11.82 6.70
C SER A 175 -21.09 -10.46 5.99
N LYS A 176 -21.39 -10.40 4.68
CA LYS A 176 -21.37 -9.17 3.90
C LYS A 176 -22.75 -8.52 3.86
N GLY A 177 -22.81 -7.20 4.06
CA GLY A 177 -24.07 -6.43 3.99
C GLY A 177 -24.64 -6.32 2.57
N PHE A 178 -23.77 -6.26 1.56
CA PHE A 178 -24.13 -6.38 0.15
C PHE A 178 -23.48 -7.64 -0.42
N ARG A 179 -24.31 -8.58 -0.84
CA ARG A 179 -23.94 -9.85 -1.47
C ARG A 179 -24.06 -9.77 -2.98
N PHE A 180 -23.58 -10.80 -3.69
CA PHE A 180 -23.57 -10.78 -5.16
C PHE A 180 -24.97 -10.61 -5.74
N GLY A 181 -25.97 -11.31 -5.17
CA GLY A 181 -27.38 -11.15 -5.55
C GLY A 181 -27.87 -9.70 -5.44
N ASP A 182 -27.59 -9.02 -4.32
CA ASP A 182 -27.99 -7.61 -4.14
C ASP A 182 -27.36 -6.69 -5.19
N VAL A 183 -26.08 -6.91 -5.53
CA VAL A 183 -25.38 -6.14 -6.57
C VAL A 183 -26.03 -6.37 -7.93
N LEU A 184 -26.37 -7.62 -8.27
CA LEU A 184 -27.01 -7.98 -9.54
C LEU A 184 -28.38 -7.31 -9.67
N GLU A 185 -29.20 -7.34 -8.62
CA GLU A 185 -30.52 -6.70 -8.60
C GLU A 185 -30.44 -5.18 -8.72
N LEU A 186 -29.49 -4.55 -8.04
CA LEU A 186 -29.39 -3.10 -8.04
C LEU A 186 -28.85 -2.54 -9.35
N THR A 187 -28.01 -3.30 -10.06
CA THR A 187 -27.25 -2.81 -11.22
C THR A 187 -27.71 -3.40 -12.55
N HIS A 188 -28.43 -4.52 -12.53
CA HIS A 188 -28.94 -5.25 -13.70
C HIS A 188 -27.89 -5.45 -14.81
N PRO A 189 -26.73 -6.06 -14.51
CA PRO A 189 -25.72 -6.31 -15.53
C PRO A 189 -26.21 -7.38 -16.50
N SER A 190 -26.03 -7.13 -17.79
CA SER A 190 -26.17 -8.19 -18.80
C SER A 190 -24.91 -9.07 -18.78
N PRO A 191 -25.04 -10.41 -18.89
CA PRO A 191 -23.88 -11.29 -19.03
C PRO A 191 -22.97 -10.87 -20.18
N ASP A 192 -21.68 -11.14 -20.03
CA ASP A 192 -20.72 -10.90 -21.11
C ASP A 192 -20.98 -11.85 -22.30
N PRO A 193 -21.12 -11.35 -23.54
CA PRO A 193 -21.30 -12.20 -24.72
C PRO A 193 -20.18 -13.24 -24.91
N ALA A 194 -18.97 -12.97 -24.43
CA ALA A 194 -17.85 -13.91 -24.47
C ALA A 194 -17.88 -14.95 -23.32
N LYS A 195 -18.82 -14.84 -22.38
CA LYS A 195 -18.99 -15.72 -21.22
C LYS A 195 -20.43 -16.29 -21.19
N PRO A 196 -20.79 -17.21 -22.10
CA PRO A 196 -22.15 -17.76 -22.16
C PRO A 196 -22.60 -18.45 -20.87
N TRP A 197 -21.65 -18.89 -20.03
CA TRP A 197 -21.90 -19.47 -18.71
C TRP A 197 -22.31 -18.44 -17.64
N GLN A 198 -22.06 -17.15 -17.84
CA GLN A 198 -22.19 -16.13 -16.79
C GLN A 198 -23.66 -15.86 -16.41
N GLY A 199 -24.60 -16.05 -17.34
CA GLY A 199 -26.03 -15.96 -17.03
C GLY A 199 -26.45 -16.98 -15.96
N ALA A 200 -26.06 -18.24 -16.12
CA ALA A 200 -26.35 -19.29 -15.14
C ALA A 200 -25.65 -19.03 -13.79
N LEU A 201 -24.44 -18.47 -13.80
CA LEU A 201 -23.76 -18.02 -12.58
C LEU A 201 -24.56 -16.91 -11.86
N PHE A 202 -25.10 -15.94 -12.60
CA PHE A 202 -25.90 -14.86 -12.01
C PHE A 202 -27.18 -15.37 -11.39
N THR A 203 -27.89 -16.28 -12.06
CA THR A 203 -29.05 -16.98 -11.48
C THR A 203 -28.67 -17.69 -10.19
N TYR A 204 -27.59 -18.48 -10.20
CA TYR A 204 -27.12 -19.16 -8.99
C TYR A 204 -26.75 -18.21 -7.85
N ALA A 205 -26.17 -17.04 -8.14
CA ALA A 205 -25.87 -16.02 -7.14
C ALA A 205 -27.12 -15.37 -6.53
N LEU A 206 -28.18 -15.19 -7.33
CA LEU A 206 -29.49 -14.71 -6.88
C LEU A 206 -30.19 -15.76 -6.01
N ASP A 207 -30.20 -17.02 -6.44
CA ASP A 207 -30.79 -18.11 -5.66
C ASP A 207 -30.07 -18.26 -4.32
N ARG A 208 -28.74 -18.21 -4.29
CA ARG A 208 -27.96 -18.21 -3.03
C ARG A 208 -28.26 -17.04 -2.10
N ARG A 209 -28.83 -15.96 -2.62
CA ARG A 209 -29.18 -14.78 -1.83
C ARG A 209 -30.59 -14.91 -1.25
N HIS A 210 -31.55 -15.37 -2.05
CA HIS A 210 -32.98 -15.31 -1.72
C HIS A 210 -33.61 -16.67 -1.40
N HIS A 211 -33.08 -17.75 -1.98
CA HIS A 211 -33.54 -19.13 -1.86
C HIS A 211 -32.36 -20.10 -1.64
N PRO A 212 -31.53 -19.89 -0.60
CA PRO A 212 -30.28 -20.63 -0.41
C PRO A 212 -30.46 -22.16 -0.29
N GLU A 213 -31.62 -22.61 0.19
CA GLU A 213 -32.03 -24.01 0.27
C GLU A 213 -32.18 -24.68 -1.10
N ASP A 214 -32.66 -23.93 -2.09
CA ASP A 214 -32.95 -24.42 -3.44
C ASP A 214 -31.81 -24.10 -4.43
N ALA A 215 -30.83 -23.30 -4.02
CA ALA A 215 -29.75 -22.87 -4.89
C ALA A 215 -28.87 -24.05 -5.33
N VAL A 216 -28.96 -24.44 -6.61
CA VAL A 216 -28.14 -25.50 -7.23
C VAL A 216 -27.09 -24.89 -8.16
N PRO A 217 -25.80 -25.28 -8.04
CA PRO A 217 -24.76 -24.76 -8.93
C PRO A 217 -25.04 -25.17 -10.39
N PRO A 218 -24.68 -24.34 -11.38
CA PRO A 218 -24.82 -24.72 -12.79
C PRO A 218 -24.06 -26.01 -13.08
N ALA A 219 -24.71 -27.02 -13.65
CA ALA A 219 -24.13 -28.35 -13.85
C ALA A 219 -22.82 -28.34 -14.67
N ALA A 220 -22.66 -27.38 -15.59
CA ALA A 220 -21.46 -27.21 -16.40
C ALA A 220 -20.27 -26.60 -15.61
N ASP A 221 -20.52 -25.98 -14.45
CA ASP A 221 -19.49 -25.37 -13.60
C ASP A 221 -18.92 -26.40 -12.62
N ARG A 222 -17.82 -27.05 -13.05
CA ARG A 222 -17.14 -28.08 -12.25
C ARG A 222 -16.65 -27.56 -10.89
N LEU A 223 -16.25 -26.30 -10.80
CA LEU A 223 -15.73 -25.72 -9.56
C LEU A 223 -16.84 -25.58 -8.53
N LEU A 224 -17.99 -25.03 -8.93
CA LEU A 224 -19.12 -24.85 -8.04
C LEU A 224 -19.76 -26.18 -7.63
N THR A 225 -19.84 -27.14 -8.55
CA THR A 225 -20.32 -28.50 -8.25
C THR A 225 -19.39 -29.22 -7.27
N ALA A 226 -18.08 -29.22 -7.52
CA ALA A 226 -17.10 -29.81 -6.61
C ALA A 226 -17.10 -29.13 -5.23
N ASN A 227 -17.32 -27.81 -5.19
CA ASN A 227 -17.49 -27.09 -3.92
C ASN A 227 -18.71 -27.57 -3.15
N ARG A 228 -19.87 -27.70 -3.79
CA ARG A 228 -21.09 -28.20 -3.15
C ARG A 228 -20.90 -29.61 -2.59
N GLU A 229 -20.31 -30.52 -3.39
CA GLU A 229 -20.02 -31.89 -2.97
C GLU A 229 -19.08 -31.93 -1.75
N LEU A 230 -18.01 -31.13 -1.78
CA LEU A 230 -17.06 -31.04 -0.68
C LEU A 230 -17.69 -30.47 0.61
N LEU A 231 -18.52 -29.43 0.49
CA LEU A 231 -19.21 -28.83 1.63
C LEU A 231 -20.27 -29.76 2.24
N ALA A 232 -20.83 -30.68 1.44
CA ALA A 232 -21.79 -31.68 1.89
C ALA A 232 -21.14 -32.82 2.71
N LEU A 233 -19.80 -32.96 2.70
CA LEU A 233 -19.13 -33.99 3.49
C LEU A 233 -19.45 -33.84 5.00
N PRO A 234 -19.81 -34.95 5.69
CA PRO A 234 -20.01 -34.95 7.14
C PRO A 234 -18.76 -34.46 7.87
N VAL A 235 -18.93 -33.68 8.94
CA VAL A 235 -17.81 -33.05 9.68
C VAL A 235 -16.76 -34.08 10.10
N ALA A 236 -17.19 -35.27 10.53
CA ALA A 236 -16.32 -36.36 10.95
C ALA A 236 -15.36 -36.86 9.84
N GLU A 237 -15.73 -36.72 8.57
CA GLU A 237 -14.97 -37.22 7.42
C GLU A 237 -14.01 -36.16 6.83
N ARG A 238 -14.24 -34.88 7.12
CA ARG A 238 -13.54 -33.76 6.46
C ARG A 238 -12.02 -33.82 6.65
N ARG A 239 -11.53 -34.10 7.86
CA ARG A 239 -10.08 -34.22 8.12
C ARG A 239 -9.45 -35.39 7.35
N ALA A 240 -10.13 -36.53 7.30
CA ALA A 240 -9.68 -37.68 6.53
C ALA A 240 -9.64 -37.35 5.02
N ALA A 241 -10.65 -36.63 4.52
CA ALA A 241 -10.71 -36.21 3.12
C ALA A 241 -9.57 -35.27 2.70
N VAL A 242 -9.06 -34.43 3.61
CA VAL A 242 -7.88 -33.58 3.36
C VAL A 242 -6.59 -34.39 3.36
N ARG A 243 -6.47 -35.38 4.26
CA ARG A 243 -5.26 -36.20 4.42
C ARG A 243 -5.12 -37.31 3.38
N ALA A 244 -6.22 -37.70 2.74
CA ALA A 244 -6.22 -38.68 1.68
C ALA A 244 -5.35 -38.23 0.50
N GLN A 245 -4.84 -39.19 -0.27
CA GLN A 245 -4.12 -38.91 -1.51
C GLN A 245 -4.98 -38.03 -2.43
N GLY A 246 -4.40 -36.93 -2.95
CA GLY A 246 -5.12 -35.96 -3.78
C GLY A 246 -5.98 -34.96 -2.98
N GLY A 247 -5.88 -34.90 -1.65
CA GLY A 247 -6.71 -34.04 -0.81
C GLY A 247 -6.51 -32.55 -1.09
N ALA A 248 -5.28 -32.11 -1.32
CA ALA A 248 -4.98 -30.72 -1.68
C ALA A 248 -5.57 -30.32 -3.04
N GLU A 249 -5.47 -31.22 -4.02
CA GLU A 249 -6.05 -31.08 -5.36
C GLU A 249 -7.57 -31.03 -5.29
N ARG A 250 -8.20 -31.86 -4.44
CA ARG A 250 -9.64 -31.83 -4.19
C ARG A 250 -10.09 -30.49 -3.60
N LEU A 251 -9.38 -29.96 -2.60
CA LEU A 251 -9.67 -28.64 -2.04
C LEU A 251 -9.52 -27.53 -3.09
N ALA A 252 -8.46 -27.58 -3.90
CA ALA A 252 -8.20 -26.61 -4.96
C ALA A 252 -9.26 -26.67 -6.08
N ALA A 253 -9.68 -27.88 -6.48
CA ALA A 253 -10.74 -28.12 -7.46
C ALA A 253 -12.11 -27.65 -6.97
N ALA A 254 -12.33 -27.65 -5.65
CA ALA A 254 -13.51 -27.09 -4.99
C ALA A 254 -13.37 -25.58 -4.67
N GLY A 255 -12.24 -24.94 -5.03
CA GLY A 255 -12.01 -23.52 -4.77
C GLY A 255 -11.91 -23.14 -3.28
N VAL A 256 -11.72 -24.11 -2.39
CA VAL A 256 -11.57 -23.87 -0.95
C VAL A 256 -10.20 -23.26 -0.69
N THR A 257 -10.19 -22.08 -0.08
CA THR A 257 -8.95 -21.43 0.33
C THR A 257 -8.53 -21.90 1.72
N TRP A 258 -7.26 -21.75 2.06
CA TRP A 258 -6.76 -22.08 3.40
C TRP A 258 -7.46 -21.23 4.49
N GLU A 259 -7.88 -20.01 4.19
CA GLU A 259 -8.64 -19.15 5.12
C GLU A 259 -10.01 -19.77 5.48
N ALA A 260 -10.67 -20.40 4.51
CA ALA A 260 -11.97 -21.04 4.70
C ALA A 260 -11.85 -22.43 5.34
N LEU A 261 -10.65 -23.03 5.30
CA LEU A 261 -10.41 -24.40 5.74
C LEU A 261 -10.76 -24.62 7.21
N ALA A 262 -10.36 -23.72 8.10
CA ALA A 262 -10.65 -23.85 9.53
C ALA A 262 -12.15 -23.83 9.84
N GLY A 263 -12.91 -22.95 9.15
CA GLY A 263 -14.36 -22.87 9.29
C GLY A 263 -15.05 -24.13 8.78
N TRP A 264 -14.62 -24.66 7.63
CA TRP A 264 -15.14 -25.91 7.09
C TRP A 264 -14.77 -27.12 7.95
N LEU A 265 -13.57 -27.17 8.55
CA LEU A 265 -13.19 -28.23 9.48
C LEU A 265 -13.86 -28.11 10.86
N GLN A 266 -14.55 -27.01 11.14
CA GLN A 266 -15.09 -26.65 12.46
C GLN A 266 -14.03 -26.70 13.57
N GLY A 267 -12.82 -26.25 13.24
CA GLY A 267 -11.70 -26.22 14.18
C GLY A 267 -10.39 -25.85 13.49
N PRO A 268 -9.34 -25.52 14.26
CA PRO A 268 -8.04 -25.19 13.69
C PRO A 268 -7.45 -26.39 12.92
N PRO A 269 -6.77 -26.15 11.78
CA PRO A 269 -5.98 -27.18 11.12
C PRO A 269 -4.86 -27.67 12.03
N ASP A 270 -4.72 -29.00 12.17
CA ASP A 270 -3.56 -29.61 12.85
C ASP A 270 -2.37 -29.79 11.89
N ALA A 271 -1.25 -30.29 12.39
CA ALA A 271 -0.03 -30.51 11.60
C ALA A 271 -0.34 -31.27 10.29
N ALA A 272 -0.96 -32.45 10.38
CA ALA A 272 -1.24 -33.28 9.21
C ALA A 272 -2.11 -32.58 8.15
N VAL A 273 -3.07 -31.75 8.57
CA VAL A 273 -3.87 -30.95 7.63
C VAL A 273 -3.02 -29.86 6.98
N TRP A 274 -2.19 -29.15 7.74
CA TRP A 274 -1.29 -28.14 7.17
C TRP A 274 -0.30 -28.74 6.19
N GLU A 275 0.33 -29.84 6.56
CA GLU A 275 1.30 -30.55 5.72
C GLU A 275 0.69 -31.00 4.40
N ALA A 276 -0.58 -31.45 4.41
CA ALA A 276 -1.30 -31.80 3.19
C ALA A 276 -1.54 -30.59 2.27
N VAL A 277 -1.82 -29.39 2.81
CA VAL A 277 -2.17 -28.22 1.99
C VAL A 277 -0.99 -27.34 1.59
N VAL A 278 0.13 -27.37 2.33
CA VAL A 278 1.34 -26.58 2.05
C VAL A 278 1.81 -26.68 0.58
N PRO A 279 1.82 -27.85 -0.08
CA PRO A 279 2.25 -27.96 -1.48
C PRO A 279 1.42 -27.10 -2.45
N SER A 280 0.13 -26.91 -2.19
CA SER A 280 -0.76 -26.11 -3.06
C SER A 280 -0.82 -24.63 -2.68
N MET A 281 -0.24 -24.23 -1.55
CA MET A 281 -0.23 -22.84 -1.10
C MET A 281 0.70 -21.96 -1.96
N GLY A 282 0.25 -20.75 -2.27
CA GLY A 282 1.10 -19.74 -2.89
C GLY A 282 2.12 -19.14 -1.91
N PRO A 283 3.21 -18.54 -2.40
CA PRO A 283 4.33 -18.08 -1.54
C PRO A 283 3.89 -17.07 -0.47
N MET A 284 2.96 -16.18 -0.82
CA MET A 284 2.40 -15.20 0.11
C MET A 284 1.56 -15.87 1.21
N ALA A 285 0.77 -16.89 0.86
CA ALA A 285 0.00 -17.64 1.83
C ALA A 285 0.91 -18.40 2.81
N LEU A 286 2.06 -18.91 2.35
CA LEU A 286 3.07 -19.51 3.22
C LEU A 286 3.62 -18.49 4.23
N VAL A 287 4.11 -17.35 3.75
CA VAL A 287 4.68 -16.27 4.58
C VAL A 287 3.69 -15.76 5.64
N ARG A 288 2.39 -15.68 5.32
CA ARG A 288 1.34 -15.27 6.28
C ARG A 288 1.00 -16.30 7.35
N ASN A 289 1.34 -17.57 7.14
CA ASN A 289 0.92 -18.67 8.00
C ASN A 289 2.04 -19.29 8.84
N LEU A 290 3.26 -18.73 8.82
CA LEU A 290 4.40 -19.25 9.59
C LEU A 290 4.09 -19.47 11.09
N ARG A 291 3.43 -18.51 11.74
CA ARG A 291 2.97 -18.64 13.13
C ARG A 291 1.97 -19.79 13.33
N ASN A 292 1.09 -20.02 12.36
CA ASN A 292 0.10 -21.09 12.41
C ASN A 292 0.77 -22.45 12.22
N PHE A 293 1.77 -22.55 11.35
CA PHE A 293 2.59 -23.74 11.16
C PHE A 293 3.37 -24.10 12.44
N ASP A 294 3.94 -23.10 13.12
CA ASP A 294 4.60 -23.29 14.43
C ASP A 294 3.61 -23.79 15.48
N ARG A 295 2.44 -23.15 15.61
CA ARG A 295 1.42 -23.53 16.60
C ARG A 295 0.87 -24.94 16.36
N ALA A 296 0.71 -25.34 15.11
CA ALA A 296 0.20 -26.65 14.75
C ALA A 296 1.26 -27.76 14.91
N GLY A 297 2.54 -27.41 15.00
CA GLY A 297 3.63 -28.38 15.11
C GLY A 297 3.93 -29.10 13.80
N VAL A 298 3.92 -28.40 12.65
CA VAL A 298 4.34 -29.03 11.37
C VAL A 298 5.77 -29.53 11.46
N SER A 299 6.04 -30.67 10.83
CA SER A 299 7.34 -31.33 10.79
C SER A 299 8.45 -30.45 10.23
N ASP A 300 9.68 -30.75 10.61
CA ASP A 300 10.86 -30.01 10.14
C ASP A 300 11.11 -30.20 8.63
N GLU A 301 10.71 -31.34 8.06
CA GLU A 301 10.78 -31.58 6.61
C GLU A 301 9.85 -30.64 5.82
N VAL A 302 8.61 -30.48 6.28
CA VAL A 302 7.66 -29.55 5.68
C VAL A 302 8.09 -28.11 5.94
N ALA A 303 8.59 -27.80 7.13
CA ALA A 303 9.15 -26.49 7.42
C ALA A 303 10.34 -26.14 6.51
N ALA A 304 11.25 -27.10 6.26
CA ALA A 304 12.36 -26.93 5.33
C ALA A 304 11.87 -26.68 3.89
N THR A 305 10.80 -27.35 3.47
CA THR A 305 10.16 -27.13 2.16
C THR A 305 9.57 -25.72 2.06
N VAL A 306 8.86 -25.26 3.09
CA VAL A 306 8.32 -23.89 3.15
C VAL A 306 9.45 -22.86 3.11
N ALA A 307 10.51 -23.05 3.91
CA ALA A 307 11.68 -22.19 3.95
C ALA A 307 12.39 -22.11 2.59
N ALA A 308 12.53 -23.26 1.89
CA ALA A 308 13.12 -23.33 0.57
C ALA A 308 12.33 -22.52 -0.47
N ARG A 309 11.00 -22.57 -0.42
CA ARG A 309 10.13 -21.79 -1.31
C ARG A 309 10.21 -20.29 -1.02
N ILE A 310 10.17 -19.90 0.26
CA ILE A 310 10.26 -18.49 0.67
C ILE A 310 11.54 -17.83 0.17
N ARG A 311 12.67 -18.55 0.21
CA ARG A 311 13.98 -18.05 -0.25
C ARG A 311 14.26 -18.29 -1.74
N ASP A 312 13.30 -18.82 -2.51
CA ASP A 312 13.49 -19.06 -3.94
C ASP A 312 13.55 -17.73 -4.72
N LYS A 313 14.63 -17.53 -5.48
CA LYS A 313 14.85 -16.30 -6.24
C LYS A 313 13.76 -16.06 -7.29
N GLY A 314 13.26 -17.13 -7.92
CA GLY A 314 12.20 -17.04 -8.92
C GLY A 314 10.87 -16.62 -8.31
N GLU A 315 10.48 -17.22 -7.19
CA GLU A 315 9.28 -16.86 -6.43
C GLU A 315 9.38 -15.43 -5.89
N VAL A 316 10.49 -15.03 -5.29
CA VAL A 316 10.69 -13.65 -4.79
C VAL A 316 10.56 -12.64 -5.94
N ALA A 317 11.25 -12.85 -7.06
CA ALA A 317 11.20 -11.94 -8.21
C ALA A 317 9.79 -11.85 -8.83
N ARG A 318 9.09 -12.99 -8.98
CA ARG A 318 7.71 -13.01 -9.50
C ARG A 318 6.70 -12.38 -8.53
N SER A 319 6.95 -12.51 -7.23
CA SER A 319 6.02 -12.04 -6.20
C SER A 319 5.93 -10.51 -6.16
N LYS A 320 6.98 -9.80 -6.61
CA LYS A 320 7.14 -8.34 -6.46
C LYS A 320 6.78 -7.89 -5.04
N GLN A 321 7.17 -8.69 -4.06
CA GLN A 321 6.90 -8.40 -2.65
C GLN A 321 7.95 -7.45 -2.12
N PHE A 322 7.46 -6.39 -1.50
CA PHE A 322 8.29 -5.41 -0.81
C PHE A 322 8.99 -6.05 0.40
N PRO A 323 10.23 -5.62 0.73
CA PRO A 323 10.95 -5.94 1.96
C PRO A 323 10.07 -6.05 3.23
N PHE A 324 9.10 -5.14 3.35
CA PHE A 324 8.18 -5.04 4.48
C PHE A 324 7.38 -6.32 4.76
N ARG A 325 7.01 -7.11 3.73
CA ARG A 325 6.22 -8.34 3.96
C ARG A 325 7.04 -9.43 4.64
N TYR A 326 8.32 -9.54 4.31
CA TYR A 326 9.24 -10.45 4.97
C TYR A 326 9.57 -9.97 6.39
N TRP A 327 9.70 -8.65 6.58
CA TRP A 327 9.82 -8.04 7.91
C TRP A 327 8.61 -8.34 8.80
N ALA A 328 7.38 -8.19 8.28
CA ALA A 328 6.14 -8.50 9.00
C ALA A 328 6.11 -9.96 9.46
N ALA A 329 6.45 -10.86 8.53
CA ALA A 329 6.48 -12.29 8.82
C ALA A 329 7.54 -12.62 9.87
N TYR A 330 8.72 -12.01 9.79
CA TYR A 330 9.78 -12.19 10.79
C TYR A 330 9.34 -11.74 12.19
N LYS A 331 8.67 -10.58 12.32
CA LYS A 331 8.17 -10.07 13.60
C LYS A 331 7.06 -10.91 14.21
N HIS A 332 6.28 -11.61 13.40
CA HIS A 332 5.13 -12.40 13.86
C HIS A 332 5.38 -13.91 13.89
N ALA A 333 6.48 -14.40 13.32
CA ALA A 333 6.88 -15.79 13.37
C ALA A 333 7.74 -16.05 14.63
N PRO A 334 7.28 -16.87 15.59
CA PRO A 334 7.97 -17.06 16.86
C PRO A 334 9.24 -17.93 16.75
N SER A 335 9.32 -18.82 15.75
CA SER A 335 10.45 -19.74 15.62
C SER A 335 11.59 -19.21 14.76
N LEU A 336 12.83 -19.43 15.23
CA LEU A 336 14.06 -19.12 14.48
C LEU A 336 14.21 -19.95 13.19
N ARG A 337 13.45 -21.04 13.02
CA ARG A 337 13.50 -21.88 11.81
C ARG A 337 13.17 -21.14 10.52
N TRP A 338 12.49 -20.01 10.62
CA TRP A 338 12.12 -19.17 9.47
C TRP A 338 13.09 -18.01 9.20
N ALA A 339 13.94 -17.66 10.18
CA ALA A 339 14.71 -16.42 10.15
C ALA A 339 15.68 -16.36 8.97
N GLU A 340 16.42 -17.44 8.68
CA GLU A 340 17.36 -17.49 7.54
C GLU A 340 16.63 -17.33 6.20
N ALA A 341 15.51 -18.04 6.02
CA ALA A 341 14.74 -17.96 4.79
C ALA A 341 14.14 -16.57 4.57
N LEU A 342 13.63 -15.94 5.63
CA LEU A 342 13.09 -14.58 5.58
C LEU A 342 14.17 -13.54 5.33
N GLU A 343 15.33 -13.65 5.98
CA GLU A 343 16.50 -12.80 5.72
C GLU A 343 16.94 -12.89 4.26
N LYS A 344 17.05 -14.11 3.73
CA LYS A 344 17.47 -14.33 2.35
C LYS A 344 16.44 -13.81 1.35
N ALA A 345 15.15 -14.03 1.59
CA ALA A 345 14.08 -13.50 0.77
C ALA A 345 14.06 -11.97 0.78
N LEU A 346 14.26 -11.37 1.95
CA LEU A 346 14.40 -9.93 2.12
C LEU A 346 15.60 -9.39 1.33
N ALA A 347 16.78 -10.00 1.44
CA ALA A 347 17.96 -9.63 0.67
C ALA A 347 17.76 -9.78 -0.84
N LEU A 348 17.10 -10.86 -1.29
CA LEU A 348 16.75 -11.05 -2.70
C LEU A 348 15.77 -9.98 -3.20
N SER A 349 14.82 -9.55 -2.37
CA SER A 349 13.87 -8.49 -2.71
C SER A 349 14.55 -7.12 -2.90
N LEU A 350 15.71 -6.90 -2.26
CA LEU A 350 16.51 -5.69 -2.49
C LEU A 350 16.98 -5.54 -3.92
N ALA A 351 17.05 -6.61 -4.73
CA ALA A 351 17.42 -6.53 -6.14
C ALA A 351 16.51 -5.56 -6.94
N ASN A 352 15.27 -5.37 -6.48
CA ASN A 352 14.29 -4.46 -7.09
C ASN A 352 14.54 -2.96 -6.78
N VAL A 353 15.35 -2.68 -5.76
CA VAL A 353 15.77 -1.31 -5.41
C VAL A 353 16.92 -0.92 -6.35
N PRO A 354 16.98 0.30 -6.92
CA PRO A 354 18.09 0.68 -7.79
C PRO A 354 19.37 0.88 -6.98
N ALA A 355 20.51 0.67 -7.63
CA ALA A 355 21.80 1.05 -7.05
C ALA A 355 21.95 2.58 -7.08
N LEU A 356 22.48 3.14 -6.00
CA LEU A 356 22.68 4.59 -5.86
C LEU A 356 24.18 4.90 -5.82
N PRO A 357 24.79 5.37 -6.93
CA PRO A 357 26.23 5.65 -6.98
C PRO A 357 26.59 6.88 -6.14
N GLY A 358 27.82 6.99 -5.67
CA GLY A 358 28.28 8.11 -4.85
C GLY A 358 27.78 8.11 -3.41
N ARG A 359 27.93 9.26 -2.75
CA ARG A 359 27.66 9.49 -1.32
C ARG A 359 26.21 9.89 -1.09
N THR A 360 25.49 9.10 -0.30
CA THR A 360 24.06 9.32 -0.02
C THR A 360 23.86 9.53 1.48
N LEU A 361 23.33 10.70 1.88
CA LEU A 361 22.83 10.90 3.24
C LEU A 361 21.38 10.39 3.32
N ILE A 362 21.10 9.48 4.25
CA ILE A 362 19.77 8.86 4.42
C ILE A 362 19.32 9.12 5.86
N LEU A 363 18.33 9.97 6.03
CA LEU A 363 17.75 10.37 7.31
C LEU A 363 16.41 9.67 7.48
N VAL A 364 16.27 8.83 8.50
CA VAL A 364 15.07 8.06 8.80
C VAL A 364 14.44 8.58 10.10
N ASP A 365 13.20 9.05 9.99
CA ASP A 365 12.46 9.62 11.11
C ASP A 365 11.99 8.53 12.08
N ARG A 366 12.33 8.73 13.35
CA ARG A 366 12.04 7.89 14.50
C ARG A 366 11.32 8.67 15.61
N SER A 367 10.68 9.78 15.25
CA SER A 367 9.86 10.59 16.15
C SER A 367 8.58 9.87 16.61
N PRO A 368 7.96 10.28 17.73
CA PRO A 368 6.76 9.66 18.27
C PRO A 368 5.59 9.58 17.28
N SER A 369 5.47 10.53 16.34
CA SER A 369 4.41 10.54 15.33
C SER A 369 4.53 9.38 14.32
N MET A 370 5.71 8.77 14.23
CA MET A 370 5.97 7.58 13.41
C MET A 370 5.56 6.27 14.11
N PHE A 371 5.33 6.27 15.43
CA PHE A 371 5.00 5.08 16.24
C PHE A 371 3.53 5.04 16.66
N PRO A 372 2.94 3.83 16.89
CA PRO A 372 1.62 3.69 17.47
C PRO A 372 1.68 3.81 19.01
N GLY A 373 0.54 4.06 19.65
CA GLY A 373 0.39 3.94 21.11
C GLY A 373 0.45 5.25 21.90
N TYR A 374 0.63 6.39 21.24
CA TYR A 374 0.37 7.71 21.85
C TYR A 374 -1.12 8.04 21.78
N GLY A 375 -1.66 8.78 22.75
CA GLY A 375 -3.09 9.13 22.82
C GLY A 375 -3.63 9.86 21.57
N TYR A 376 -2.73 10.43 20.77
CA TYR A 376 -3.03 11.05 19.48
C TYR A 376 -2.55 10.24 18.27
N SER A 377 -1.70 9.21 18.45
CA SER A 377 -1.14 8.43 17.34
C SER A 377 -2.19 7.70 16.52
N THR A 378 -1.90 7.53 15.24
CA THR A 378 -2.68 6.70 14.32
C THR A 378 -3.00 5.35 14.97
N PRO A 379 -4.29 4.98 15.18
CA PRO A 379 -4.66 3.64 15.57
C PRO A 379 -4.23 2.70 14.44
N ASN A 380 -3.03 2.13 14.56
CA ASN A 380 -2.46 1.35 13.48
C ASN A 380 -3.21 0.02 13.39
N ARG A 381 -4.14 -0.07 12.45
CA ARG A 381 -4.80 -1.34 12.07
C ARG A 381 -3.93 -2.16 11.11
N SER A 382 -2.79 -1.64 10.66
CA SER A 382 -1.81 -2.42 9.90
C SER A 382 -0.88 -3.17 10.86
N ASP A 383 -0.36 -4.31 10.40
CA ASP A 383 0.52 -5.16 11.20
C ASP A 383 1.86 -4.49 11.58
N ILE A 384 2.23 -3.33 10.96
CA ILE A 384 3.53 -2.69 11.16
C ILE A 384 3.44 -1.13 11.16
N PRO A 385 4.06 -0.43 12.13
CA PRO A 385 4.15 1.05 12.22
C PRO A 385 4.77 1.80 11.03
N LEU A 386 4.48 3.11 10.90
CA LEU A 386 5.17 4.00 9.95
C LEU A 386 6.68 4.03 10.22
N ALA A 387 7.07 4.06 11.49
CA ALA A 387 8.45 3.97 11.93
C ALA A 387 9.12 2.72 11.33
N GLU A 388 8.56 1.53 11.54
CA GLU A 388 9.13 0.29 11.01
C GLU A 388 9.16 0.27 9.47
N GLN A 389 8.15 0.84 8.80
CA GLN A 389 8.17 1.03 7.35
C GLN A 389 9.34 1.91 6.89
N ALA A 390 9.56 3.04 7.58
CA ALA A 390 10.66 3.96 7.31
C ALA A 390 12.03 3.31 7.55
N ALA A 391 12.17 2.50 8.61
CA ALA A 391 13.38 1.74 8.90
C ALA A 391 13.70 0.73 7.80
N VAL A 392 12.70 -0.04 7.34
CA VAL A 392 12.85 -0.98 6.22
C VAL A 392 13.29 -0.25 4.95
N PHE A 393 12.64 0.87 4.62
CA PHE A 393 12.96 1.65 3.42
C PHE A 393 14.36 2.26 3.49
N GLY A 394 14.72 2.90 4.61
CA GLY A 394 16.03 3.51 4.82
C GLY A 394 17.17 2.49 4.82
N ALA A 395 16.96 1.32 5.46
CA ALA A 395 17.91 0.22 5.43
C ALA A 395 18.11 -0.33 4.01
N ALA A 396 17.01 -0.52 3.27
CA ALA A 396 17.06 -0.99 1.88
C ALA A 396 17.83 -0.03 0.96
N LEU A 397 17.58 1.28 1.10
CA LEU A 397 18.36 2.31 0.37
C LEU A 397 19.83 2.29 0.76
N ALA A 398 20.13 2.23 2.05
CA ALA A 398 21.50 2.27 2.53
C ALA A 398 22.33 1.09 2.01
N LEU A 399 21.75 -0.11 1.99
CA LEU A 399 22.39 -1.32 1.47
C LEU A 399 22.60 -1.30 -0.05
N ARG A 400 21.89 -0.45 -0.78
CA ARG A 400 21.99 -0.29 -2.24
C ARG A 400 22.76 0.94 -2.69
N ALA A 401 23.11 1.82 -1.76
CA ALA A 401 23.97 2.96 -2.02
C ALA A 401 25.45 2.55 -1.97
N GLU A 402 26.26 3.17 -2.81
CA GLU A 402 27.70 2.94 -2.90
C GLU A 402 28.43 3.40 -1.62
N ALA A 403 28.10 4.60 -1.14
CA ALA A 403 28.63 5.17 0.10
C ALA A 403 27.50 5.79 0.96
N PRO A 404 26.73 4.98 1.70
CA PRO A 404 25.64 5.47 2.54
C PRO A 404 26.14 6.13 3.83
N THR A 405 25.47 7.20 4.25
CA THR A 405 25.43 7.67 5.65
C THR A 405 24.01 7.50 6.13
N LEU A 406 23.73 6.38 6.80
CA LEU A 406 22.40 6.09 7.35
C LEU A 406 22.29 6.69 8.75
N VAL A 407 21.25 7.49 8.97
CA VAL A 407 21.01 8.22 10.21
C VAL A 407 19.58 7.98 10.65
N GLN A 408 19.41 7.61 11.92
CA GLN A 408 18.11 7.72 12.59
C GLN A 408 17.99 9.09 13.24
N PHE A 409 16.81 9.71 13.18
CA PHE A 409 16.61 11.02 13.80
C PHE A 409 15.24 11.19 14.46
N GLY A 410 15.20 12.09 15.42
CA GLY A 410 14.03 12.74 16.01
C GLY A 410 14.47 14.16 16.37
N MET A 411 14.44 14.54 17.65
CA MET A 411 15.13 15.74 18.17
C MET A 411 16.66 15.55 18.26
N ARG A 412 17.11 14.31 18.40
CA ARG A 412 18.53 13.90 18.32
C ARG A 412 18.74 13.08 17.06
N SER A 413 19.99 12.95 16.61
CA SER A 413 20.33 12.14 15.43
C SER A 413 21.62 11.36 15.63
N GLU A 414 21.64 10.13 15.12
CA GLU A 414 22.75 9.19 15.26
C GLU A 414 22.98 8.40 13.96
N VAL A 415 24.25 8.23 13.59
CA VAL A 415 24.65 7.39 12.45
C VAL A 415 24.54 5.92 12.84
N LEU A 416 23.81 5.15 12.03
CA LEU A 416 23.75 3.70 12.15
C LEU A 416 24.80 3.06 11.24
N PRO A 417 25.73 2.24 11.78
CA PRO A 417 26.71 1.53 10.96
C PRO A 417 26.02 0.57 9.99
N VAL A 418 26.25 0.76 8.68
CA VAL A 418 25.73 -0.09 7.61
C VAL A 418 26.76 -1.19 7.31
N PRO A 419 26.49 -2.46 7.66
CA PRO A 419 27.44 -3.53 7.42
C PRO A 419 27.53 -3.88 5.93
N ARG A 420 28.75 -4.04 5.39
CA ARG A 420 28.94 -4.59 4.04
C ARG A 420 28.53 -6.07 4.03
N GLY A 421 27.48 -6.40 3.29
CA GLY A 421 26.95 -7.77 3.22
C GLY A 421 26.31 -8.27 4.53
N GLY A 422 25.96 -7.37 5.46
CA GLY A 422 25.31 -7.76 6.71
C GLY A 422 23.79 -7.96 6.58
N SER A 423 23.19 -8.49 7.64
CA SER A 423 21.75 -8.79 7.67
C SER A 423 20.90 -7.53 7.62
N VAL A 424 19.92 -7.53 6.72
CA VAL A 424 18.92 -6.47 6.59
C VAL A 424 18.04 -6.42 7.83
N LEU A 425 17.61 -7.58 8.35
CA LEU A 425 16.81 -7.67 9.56
C LEU A 425 17.54 -7.06 10.76
N ARG A 426 18.82 -7.41 10.96
CA ARG A 426 19.65 -6.85 12.04
C ARG A 426 19.82 -5.33 11.92
N LEU A 427 19.90 -4.80 10.70
CA LEU A 427 19.99 -3.35 10.50
C LEU A 427 18.67 -2.67 10.87
N ILE A 428 17.52 -3.25 10.50
CA ILE A 428 16.20 -2.74 10.88
C ILE A 428 15.99 -2.77 12.40
N GLU A 429 16.44 -3.83 13.08
CA GLU A 429 16.35 -3.98 14.54
C GLU A 429 17.15 -2.91 15.32
N ARG A 430 18.15 -2.27 14.70
CA ARG A 430 18.96 -1.22 15.35
C ARG A 430 18.25 0.13 15.47
N PHE A 431 17.17 0.35 14.72
CA PHE A 431 16.43 1.60 14.80
C PHE A 431 15.67 1.70 16.12
N GLY A 432 15.96 2.75 16.88
CA GLY A 432 15.29 3.07 18.13
C GLY A 432 14.12 4.03 17.95
N GLU A 433 13.48 4.40 19.05
CA GLU A 433 12.55 5.54 19.12
C GLU A 433 13.27 6.76 19.67
N ILE A 434 13.01 7.93 19.11
CA ILE A 434 13.66 9.19 19.47
C ILE A 434 12.58 10.24 19.65
N GLU A 435 12.56 10.97 20.75
CA GLU A 435 11.55 12.01 20.99
C GLU A 435 11.64 13.16 19.96
N GLY A 436 10.51 13.83 19.69
CA GLY A 436 10.45 15.04 18.85
C GLY A 436 10.93 14.87 17.41
N THR A 437 10.79 15.91 16.60
CA THR A 437 11.13 15.87 15.17
C THR A 437 11.89 17.13 14.79
N ASP A 438 13.15 16.97 14.37
CA ASP A 438 14.04 18.06 13.96
C ASP A 438 14.85 17.68 12.72
N ILE A 439 14.25 17.87 11.54
CA ILE A 439 14.89 17.55 10.26
C ILE A 439 16.11 18.45 10.02
N PRO A 440 16.06 19.80 10.16
CA PRO A 440 17.18 20.63 9.76
C PRO A 440 18.42 20.44 10.64
N SER A 441 18.29 20.20 11.95
CA SER A 441 19.47 19.88 12.78
C SER A 441 20.13 18.56 12.38
N ALA A 442 19.33 17.55 12.02
CA ALA A 442 19.84 16.29 11.51
C ALA A 442 20.56 16.48 10.16
N VAL A 443 19.99 17.28 9.25
CA VAL A 443 20.64 17.65 7.98
C VAL A 443 21.96 18.36 8.23
N LYS A 444 21.99 19.45 9.02
CA LYS A 444 23.22 20.24 9.24
C LYS A 444 24.33 19.40 9.89
N ARG A 445 23.98 18.54 10.84
CA ARG A 445 24.95 17.72 11.57
C ARG A 445 25.64 16.69 10.67
N HIS A 446 24.89 16.09 9.75
CA HIS A 446 25.34 14.91 9.02
C HIS A 446 25.62 15.16 7.54
N PHE A 447 25.16 16.26 6.97
CA PHE A 447 25.50 16.64 5.60
C PHE A 447 26.98 17.06 5.52
N ALA A 448 27.76 16.32 4.74
CA ALA A 448 29.21 16.47 4.65
C ALA A 448 29.70 16.23 3.22
N GLY A 449 29.17 17.00 2.27
CA GLY A 449 29.50 16.87 0.84
C GLY A 449 28.94 15.61 0.21
N HIS A 450 27.73 15.20 0.62
CA HIS A 450 27.00 14.10 -0.01
C HIS A 450 26.47 14.54 -1.38
N ASP A 451 26.44 13.60 -2.32
CA ASP A 451 25.90 13.82 -3.67
C ASP A 451 24.36 13.95 -3.66
N ARG A 452 23.72 13.41 -2.62
CA ARG A 452 22.26 13.50 -2.42
C ARG A 452 21.87 13.37 -0.95
N VAL A 453 20.69 13.89 -0.61
CA VAL A 453 20.04 13.75 0.69
C VAL A 453 18.68 13.08 0.51
N VAL A 454 18.39 12.04 1.28
CA VAL A 454 17.08 11.37 1.35
C VAL A 454 16.56 11.49 2.77
N VAL A 455 15.34 11.98 2.95
CA VAL A 455 14.67 12.11 4.26
C VAL A 455 13.37 11.32 4.23
N VAL A 456 13.15 10.43 5.20
CA VAL A 456 11.93 9.60 5.29
C VAL A 456 11.19 9.96 6.57
N THR A 457 10.03 10.62 6.45
CA THR A 457 9.38 11.33 7.57
C THR A 457 7.90 11.60 7.30
N ASP A 458 7.16 12.04 8.32
CA ASP A 458 5.85 12.66 8.18
C ASP A 458 5.90 14.19 7.97
N GLU A 459 7.11 14.77 7.99
CA GLU A 459 7.43 16.20 7.80
C GLU A 459 7.00 17.12 8.96
N GLN A 460 6.63 16.58 10.13
CA GLN A 460 6.14 17.38 11.27
C GLN A 460 7.28 17.88 12.16
N THR A 461 8.23 18.61 11.56
CA THR A 461 9.32 19.29 12.30
C THR A 461 8.77 20.29 13.30
N ARG A 462 9.23 20.23 14.56
CA ARG A 462 8.78 21.15 15.61
C ARG A 462 9.34 22.55 15.44
N ALA A 463 8.50 23.57 15.66
CA ALA A 463 9.02 24.90 15.94
C ALA A 463 9.68 24.95 17.33
N GLY A 464 10.86 25.53 17.39
CA GLY A 464 11.38 26.18 18.60
C GLY A 464 10.71 27.55 18.78
N TRP A 465 10.77 28.13 19.99
CA TRP A 465 10.25 29.47 20.28
C TRP A 465 11.02 30.55 19.50
N LEU A 466 10.58 30.76 18.25
CA LEU A 466 10.81 31.88 17.33
C LEU A 466 12.27 32.35 17.10
N PRO A 467 12.90 31.97 15.98
CA PRO A 467 12.51 30.90 15.08
C PRO A 467 13.44 29.64 15.25
N SER A 468 12.79 28.44 15.22
CA SER A 468 12.99 26.95 15.02
C SER A 468 13.80 25.90 15.86
N ASN A 469 13.46 24.61 15.55
CA ASN A 469 14.06 23.26 15.72
C ASN A 469 14.44 22.75 17.11
N CYS A 470 13.50 22.60 18.05
CA CYS A 470 13.79 22.03 19.38
C CYS A 470 14.90 22.81 20.16
N HIS A 471 15.16 24.07 19.81
CA HIS A 471 16.17 24.91 20.45
C HIS A 471 15.85 25.18 21.93
N GLY A 472 16.88 25.30 22.76
CA GLY A 472 16.77 25.63 24.19
C GLY A 472 16.57 24.43 25.13
N HIS A 473 15.81 23.40 24.74
CA HIS A 473 15.63 22.22 25.60
C HIS A 473 16.74 21.17 25.42
N TRP A 474 17.20 20.88 24.19
CA TRP A 474 18.08 19.72 23.93
C TRP A 474 19.08 19.87 22.76
N GLY A 475 19.49 21.10 22.42
CA GLY A 475 20.57 21.34 21.43
C GLY A 475 20.13 21.57 19.98
N GLY A 476 18.88 21.99 19.78
CA GLY A 476 18.33 22.44 18.51
C GLY A 476 18.93 23.74 17.94
N MET A 477 18.53 24.12 16.73
CA MET A 477 19.06 25.29 16.01
C MET A 477 18.00 26.35 15.73
N PRO A 478 18.36 27.62 15.47
CA PRO A 478 17.40 28.58 14.94
C PRO A 478 16.68 28.10 13.66
N GLU A 479 15.60 28.77 13.27
CA GLU A 479 14.78 28.40 12.12
C GLU A 479 15.59 28.45 10.89
N THR A 480 15.80 27.24 10.38
CA THR A 480 16.66 27.03 9.24
C THR A 480 15.90 26.14 8.29
N ARG A 481 15.72 26.63 7.06
CA ARG A 481 15.13 25.81 6.01
C ARG A 481 16.15 24.79 5.58
N ILE A 482 15.68 23.59 5.21
CA ILE A 482 16.54 22.57 4.60
C ILE A 482 17.24 23.14 3.34
N ASP A 483 16.54 24.03 2.63
CA ASP A 483 17.04 24.70 1.42
C ASP A 483 18.28 25.58 1.69
N ASP A 484 18.43 26.10 2.92
CA ASP A 484 19.57 26.94 3.32
C ASP A 484 20.77 26.09 3.80
N LEU A 485 20.53 24.82 4.11
CA LEU A 485 21.54 23.88 4.61
C LEU A 485 22.18 23.02 3.52
N VAL A 486 21.44 22.78 2.43
CA VAL A 486 21.87 21.92 1.34
C VAL A 486 22.07 22.76 0.07
N PRO A 487 23.25 22.72 -0.57
CA PRO A 487 23.49 23.43 -1.83
C PRO A 487 22.40 23.14 -2.88
N ALA A 488 22.08 24.13 -3.72
CA ALA A 488 21.00 24.02 -4.70
C ALA A 488 21.28 22.98 -5.80
N ASP A 489 22.55 22.64 -6.05
CA ASP A 489 22.96 21.59 -6.98
C ASP A 489 22.90 20.18 -6.39
N VAL A 490 22.71 20.05 -5.08
CA VAL A 490 22.56 18.76 -4.39
C VAL A 490 21.06 18.43 -4.24
N PRO A 491 20.59 17.30 -4.80
CA PRO A 491 19.20 16.88 -4.66
C PRO A 491 18.82 16.44 -3.26
N VAL A 492 17.66 16.93 -2.83
CA VAL A 492 16.96 16.54 -1.61
C VAL A 492 15.67 15.81 -1.99
N TYR A 493 15.58 14.56 -1.56
CA TYR A 493 14.44 13.68 -1.76
C TYR A 493 13.69 13.51 -0.44
N MET A 494 12.52 14.14 -0.33
CA MET A 494 11.63 14.05 0.82
C MET A 494 10.61 12.93 0.61
N TRP A 495 10.64 11.91 1.45
CA TRP A 495 9.67 10.82 1.44
C TRP A 495 8.57 11.08 2.45
N ASN A 496 7.44 11.62 1.99
CA ASN A 496 6.29 11.91 2.82
C ASN A 496 5.50 10.62 3.11
N MET A 497 5.29 10.38 4.40
CA MET A 497 4.62 9.19 4.92
C MET A 497 3.17 9.42 5.36
N ALA A 498 2.75 10.68 5.52
CA ALA A 498 1.54 11.02 6.27
C ALA A 498 0.53 11.93 5.54
N GLY A 499 0.85 12.47 4.37
CA GLY A 499 -0.09 13.23 3.53
C GLY A 499 -0.63 14.53 4.16
N TYR A 500 0.11 15.14 5.07
CA TYR A 500 -0.26 16.43 5.66
C TYR A 500 -0.24 17.56 4.63
N ARG A 501 -0.94 18.66 4.93
CA ARG A 501 -1.13 19.77 4.00
C ARG A 501 0.16 20.54 3.71
N ALA A 502 0.89 20.90 4.77
CA ALA A 502 2.17 21.60 4.68
C ALA A 502 3.32 20.60 4.44
N GLY A 503 4.25 20.95 3.55
CA GLY A 503 5.53 20.24 3.38
C GLY A 503 6.67 20.98 4.05
N ALA A 504 7.69 20.28 4.53
CA ALA A 504 8.83 20.86 5.25
C ALA A 504 9.82 21.61 4.34
N THR A 505 9.78 21.37 3.03
CA THR A 505 10.61 22.03 2.01
C THR A 505 9.78 22.32 0.77
N THR A 506 10.32 23.18 -0.10
CA THR A 506 9.79 23.35 -1.45
C THR A 506 9.92 22.03 -2.24
N SER A 507 9.09 21.83 -3.26
CA SER A 507 9.13 20.61 -4.08
C SER A 507 8.72 20.88 -5.51
N GLY A 508 9.21 20.04 -6.42
CA GLY A 508 8.77 19.96 -7.82
C GLY A 508 9.83 20.39 -8.82
N SER A 509 10.86 21.09 -8.37
CA SER A 509 11.95 21.64 -9.21
C SER A 509 13.18 21.95 -8.35
N ALA A 510 14.22 22.52 -8.96
CA ALA A 510 15.42 23.01 -8.26
C ALA A 510 16.06 21.96 -7.31
N ASN A 511 16.07 20.69 -7.72
CA ASN A 511 16.62 19.59 -6.94
C ASN A 511 15.96 19.42 -5.56
N ARG A 512 14.68 19.78 -5.45
CA ARG A 512 13.83 19.52 -4.29
C ARG A 512 12.63 18.70 -4.74
N HIS A 513 12.55 17.48 -4.23
CA HIS A 513 11.58 16.50 -4.72
C HIS A 513 10.91 15.79 -3.55
N THR A 514 9.58 15.89 -3.47
CA THR A 514 8.78 15.14 -2.52
C THR A 514 8.10 13.95 -3.20
N PHE A 515 8.10 12.80 -2.54
CA PHE A 515 7.40 11.61 -2.95
C PHE A 515 6.42 11.16 -1.86
N GLY A 516 5.43 10.36 -2.24
CA GLY A 516 4.48 9.77 -1.31
C GLY A 516 4.36 8.26 -1.49
N GLY A 517 4.06 7.57 -0.38
CA GLY A 517 3.82 6.13 -0.35
C GLY A 517 5.09 5.29 -0.48
N LEU A 518 5.19 4.17 0.24
CA LEU A 518 6.33 3.26 0.18
C LEU A 518 6.02 2.06 -0.72
N THR A 519 6.12 2.27 -2.04
CA THR A 519 5.91 1.20 -3.03
C THR A 519 7.22 0.89 -3.78
N ASP A 520 7.30 -0.25 -4.47
CA ASP A 520 8.50 -0.61 -5.28
C ASP A 520 8.83 0.45 -6.34
N ALA A 521 7.81 1.05 -6.97
CA ALA A 521 7.98 2.08 -8.00
C ALA A 521 8.71 3.32 -7.46
N ALA A 522 8.63 3.53 -6.17
CA ALA A 522 9.06 4.73 -5.51
C ALA A 522 10.60 4.81 -5.40
N PHE A 523 11.27 3.67 -5.25
CA PHE A 523 12.72 3.60 -5.31
C PHE A 523 13.30 3.99 -6.68
N GLY A 524 12.59 3.68 -7.78
CA GLY A 524 13.01 3.98 -9.15
C GLY A 524 12.99 5.47 -9.52
N LEU A 525 12.38 6.33 -8.69
CA LEU A 525 12.25 7.76 -8.98
C LEU A 525 13.56 8.54 -8.83
N ILE A 526 14.41 8.13 -7.88
CA ILE A 526 15.71 8.79 -7.65
C ILE A 526 16.61 8.69 -8.89
N PRO A 527 16.92 7.49 -9.44
CA PRO A 527 17.75 7.39 -10.64
C PRO A 527 17.18 8.10 -11.88
N LEU A 528 15.86 8.14 -12.03
CA LEU A 528 15.21 8.82 -13.16
C LEU A 528 15.48 10.33 -13.13
N LEU A 529 15.25 10.95 -11.97
CA LEU A 529 15.50 12.38 -11.79
C LEU A 529 17.00 12.68 -11.93
N GLU A 530 17.88 11.86 -11.36
CA GLU A 530 19.33 12.10 -11.47
C GLU A 530 19.90 11.92 -12.88
N ALA A 531 19.20 11.15 -13.72
CA ALA A 531 19.47 11.05 -15.16
C ALA A 531 18.99 12.29 -15.94
N GLY A 532 18.38 13.28 -15.27
CA GLY A 532 17.83 14.48 -15.89
C GLY A 532 16.49 14.24 -16.62
N VAL A 533 15.78 13.17 -16.27
CA VAL A 533 14.49 12.83 -16.85
C VAL A 533 13.38 13.32 -15.93
N ASP A 534 12.46 14.11 -16.48
CA ASP A 534 11.27 14.56 -15.75
C ASP A 534 10.45 13.35 -15.27
N ALA A 535 10.04 13.39 -14.02
CA ALA A 535 9.11 12.42 -13.46
C ALA A 535 7.67 12.92 -13.69
N GLY A 536 6.85 12.11 -14.36
CA GLY A 536 5.40 12.32 -14.45
C GLY A 536 4.66 11.65 -13.30
N TRP A 537 3.33 11.80 -13.27
CA TRP A 537 2.52 11.04 -12.31
C TRP A 537 2.64 9.52 -12.57
N PRO A 538 2.56 8.66 -11.55
CA PRO A 538 2.75 7.22 -11.72
C PRO A 538 1.86 6.54 -12.78
N TRP A 539 0.68 7.08 -13.06
CA TRP A 539 -0.24 6.57 -14.08
C TRP A 539 0.01 7.11 -15.50
N GLU A 540 0.75 8.19 -15.65
CA GLU A 540 1.08 8.75 -16.96
C GLU A 540 2.20 7.93 -17.64
N ALA A 541 3.12 7.40 -16.84
CA ALA A 541 4.14 6.46 -17.32
C ALA A 541 3.55 5.15 -17.87
N GLN A 542 2.39 4.70 -17.35
CA GLN A 542 1.72 3.47 -17.79
C GLN A 542 1.05 3.58 -19.17
N ARG A 543 0.94 4.78 -19.76
CA ARG A 543 0.42 4.99 -21.13
C ARG A 543 1.50 4.89 -22.22
N ARG A 544 2.79 4.85 -21.85
CA ARG A 544 3.93 4.86 -22.78
C ARG A 544 4.59 3.49 -22.97
N GLY A 545 4.00 2.41 -22.45
CA GLY A 545 4.56 1.06 -22.47
C GLY A 545 3.60 0.04 -23.06
#